data_AF-A0A643K375-F1
#
_entry.id   AF-A0A643K375-F1
#
_cell.length_a   1.000
_cell.length_b   1.000
_cell.length_c   1.000
_cell.angle_alpha   90.00
_cell.angle_beta   90.00
_cell.angle_gamma   90.00
#
_symmetry.space_group_name_H-M   'P 1'
#
loop_
_entity.id
_entity.type
_entity.pdbx_description
1 polymer ?
#
loop_
_entity_poly.entity_id
_entity_poly.type
_entity_poly.pdbx_seq_one_letter_code
_entity_poly.pdbx_strand_id
1 'polypeptide(L)'
;MDGLGRRRFLGALGGMAMLGGTAGCLGRGSILGSDETEPEWPSVPSPQNIPDDATTERTYVIGRRGVDNVFFGKPIGVVIANATASKVEAEILIERYGAYRWTPKLESRHELKPSSKIRFLLCDPAKYRIRLSTPDHEAEKQIPKSDFDCNDKVYSLVVTDDGIDQSSISTTMGCGPF
;
A
#
# COMPACT_ATOMS: atom_id res chain seq x y z
N MET A 1 21.13 37.40 36.22
CA MET A 1 21.78 36.58 35.18
C MET A 1 22.78 35.70 35.90
N ASP A 2 22.32 34.55 36.39
CA ASP A 2 23.17 33.60 37.13
C ASP A 2 23.53 32.43 36.21
N GLY A 3 24.81 32.36 35.83
CA GLY A 3 25.40 31.28 35.07
C GLY A 3 26.15 30.32 35.99
N LEU A 4 25.62 29.10 36.12
CA LEU A 4 26.28 27.91 36.66
C LEU A 4 26.42 26.92 35.49
N GLY A 5 27.52 26.22 35.24
CA GLY A 5 28.73 26.05 36.01
C GLY A 5 29.79 25.33 35.16
N ARG A 6 31.04 25.54 35.54
CA ARG A 6 32.26 25.02 34.93
C ARG A 6 32.76 23.90 35.84
N ARG A 7 32.90 22.66 35.33
CA ARG A 7 33.71 21.62 36.00
C ARG A 7 34.52 20.85 34.96
N ARG A 8 35.83 21.09 34.97
CA ARG A 8 36.91 20.23 34.46
C ARG A 8 37.46 19.41 35.63
N PHE A 9 38.23 18.36 35.32
CA PHE A 9 39.20 17.56 36.11
C PHE A 9 38.90 16.06 35.90
N LEU A 10 39.78 15.14 35.54
CA LEU A 10 41.25 14.97 35.36
C LEU A 10 41.40 13.88 34.27
N GLY A 11 42.47 13.67 33.50
CA GLY A 11 43.90 13.80 33.74
C GLY A 11 44.58 12.52 33.21
N ALA A 12 45.90 12.59 33.02
CA ALA A 12 46.85 11.52 32.72
C ALA A 12 47.06 11.11 31.24
N LEU A 13 48.03 11.79 30.64
CA LEU A 13 48.92 11.32 29.59
C LEU A 13 49.81 10.18 30.11
N GLY A 14 50.10 9.17 29.28
CA GLY A 14 51.29 8.33 29.46
C GLY A 14 51.31 7.03 28.67
N GLY A 15 52.21 6.93 27.67
CA GLY A 15 52.77 5.66 27.21
C GLY A 15 52.58 5.34 25.72
N MET A 16 53.54 5.72 24.89
CA MET A 16 53.72 5.25 23.51
C MET A 16 54.32 3.83 23.47
N ALA A 17 53.87 2.99 22.54
CA ALA A 17 54.73 2.08 21.77
C ALA A 17 54.07 1.69 20.43
N MET A 18 54.62 2.22 19.33
CA MET A 18 55.03 1.58 18.05
C MET A 18 54.53 0.14 17.79
N LEU A 19 54.13 -0.36 16.61
CA LEU A 19 54.12 0.01 15.19
C LEU A 19 53.24 -1.04 14.49
N GLY A 20 52.58 -0.71 13.37
CA GLY A 20 51.97 -1.73 12.49
C GLY A 20 50.92 -1.16 11.54
N GLY A 21 51.32 -0.87 10.30
CA GLY A 21 50.42 -0.35 9.29
C GLY A 21 49.41 -1.39 8.79
N THR A 22 48.24 -0.92 8.34
CA THR A 22 47.78 -1.01 6.94
C THR A 22 46.33 -0.48 6.87
N ALA A 23 46.07 0.24 5.79
CA ALA A 23 44.79 0.62 5.16
C ALA A 23 43.49 0.61 6.00
N GLY A 24 42.84 1.78 6.05
CA GLY A 24 41.52 1.94 6.63
C GLY A 24 40.43 1.13 5.92
N CYS A 25 39.56 0.53 6.72
CA CYS A 25 38.19 0.22 6.33
C CYS A 25 37.26 0.95 7.31
N LEU A 26 37.02 2.24 7.04
CA LEU A 26 35.78 2.88 7.49
C LEU A 26 34.71 2.45 6.49
N GLY A 27 33.84 1.52 6.90
CA GLY A 27 32.77 1.05 6.05
C GLY A 27 31.76 0.24 6.83
N ARG A 28 30.80 0.94 7.44
CA ARG A 28 29.53 0.38 7.88
C ARG A 28 28.97 -0.53 6.78
N GLY A 29 28.63 -1.76 7.14
CA GLY A 29 27.85 -2.65 6.29
C GLY A 29 27.01 -3.53 7.19
N SER A 30 25.88 -2.99 7.64
CA SER A 30 24.83 -3.78 8.26
C SER A 30 24.53 -4.98 7.36
N ILE A 31 24.59 -6.19 7.90
CA ILE A 31 23.92 -7.35 7.33
C ILE A 31 22.43 -7.07 7.49
N LEU A 32 21.85 -6.35 6.54
CA LEU A 32 20.42 -6.21 6.34
C LEU A 32 20.18 -6.65 4.91
N GLY A 33 19.86 -7.93 4.75
CA GLY A 33 19.05 -8.36 3.62
C GLY A 33 17.67 -7.73 3.79
N SER A 34 17.54 -6.46 3.43
CA SER A 34 16.26 -5.83 3.15
C SER A 34 16.03 -5.95 1.65
N ASP A 35 15.76 -7.17 1.21
CA ASP A 35 14.96 -7.32 0.00
C ASP A 35 13.52 -7.06 0.45
N GLU A 36 13.19 -5.78 0.67
CA GLU A 36 11.79 -5.36 0.75
C GLU A 36 11.24 -5.47 -0.66
N THR A 37 10.92 -6.71 -1.07
CA THR A 37 10.31 -6.99 -2.36
C THR A 37 9.05 -6.14 -2.47
N GLU A 38 9.05 -5.20 -3.42
CA GLU A 38 7.88 -4.38 -3.70
C GLU A 38 6.69 -5.31 -3.97
N PRO A 39 5.53 -5.08 -3.33
CA PRO A 39 4.42 -6.00 -3.44
C PRO A 39 3.91 -6.03 -4.88
N GLU A 40 3.88 -7.23 -5.46
CA GLU A 40 3.53 -7.46 -6.86
C GLU A 40 2.07 -7.07 -7.14
N TRP A 41 1.87 -6.19 -8.12
CA TRP A 41 0.54 -5.79 -8.60
C TRP A 41 -0.04 -6.84 -9.56
N PRO A 42 -1.36 -7.10 -9.58
CA PRO A 42 -1.95 -8.07 -10.49
C PRO A 42 -1.66 -7.77 -11.96
N SER A 43 -1.23 -8.78 -12.70
CA SER A 43 -0.85 -8.68 -14.12
C SER A 43 -2.06 -8.76 -15.05
N VAL A 44 -2.96 -7.79 -14.95
CA VAL A 44 -4.12 -7.59 -15.84
C VAL A 44 -4.08 -6.20 -16.48
N PRO A 45 -4.73 -6.00 -17.64
CA PRO A 45 -4.99 -4.65 -18.14
C PRO A 45 -5.71 -3.79 -17.09
N SER A 46 -5.64 -2.47 -17.22
CA SER A 46 -6.45 -1.61 -16.35
C SER A 46 -7.94 -1.77 -16.66
N PRO A 47 -8.84 -1.78 -15.66
CA PRO A 47 -10.27 -1.65 -15.90
C PRO A 47 -10.60 -0.48 -16.85
N GLN A 48 -11.52 -0.71 -17.79
CA GLN A 48 -11.84 0.22 -18.89
C GLN A 48 -12.42 1.56 -18.45
N ASN A 49 -12.97 1.65 -17.23
CA ASN A 49 -13.53 2.88 -16.69
C ASN A 49 -12.48 3.81 -16.06
N ILE A 50 -11.22 3.38 -15.95
CA ILE A 50 -10.14 4.24 -15.46
C ILE A 50 -9.61 5.06 -16.64
N PRO A 51 -9.43 6.40 -16.51
CA PRO A 51 -8.83 7.19 -17.57
C PRO A 51 -7.44 6.67 -17.96
N ASP A 52 -7.16 6.60 -19.27
CA ASP A 52 -5.90 6.07 -19.80
C ASP A 52 -4.68 6.89 -19.37
N ASP A 53 -4.88 8.19 -19.17
CA ASP A 53 -3.88 9.15 -18.70
C ASP A 53 -3.79 9.23 -17.17
N ALA A 54 -4.59 8.44 -16.42
CA ALA A 54 -4.66 8.55 -14.97
C ALA A 54 -3.31 8.26 -14.30
N THR A 55 -2.78 9.25 -13.58
CA THR A 55 -1.50 9.15 -12.87
C THR A 55 -1.68 8.53 -11.47
N THR A 56 -0.83 7.56 -11.12
CA THR A 56 -0.87 6.97 -9.78
C THR A 56 -0.22 7.92 -8.78
N GLU A 57 -1.00 8.45 -7.84
CA GLU A 57 -0.50 9.31 -6.78
C GLU A 57 0.07 8.52 -5.60
N ARG A 58 -0.60 7.42 -5.25
CA ARG A 58 -0.26 6.57 -4.10
C ARG A 58 -0.62 5.11 -4.34
N THR A 59 0.11 4.25 -3.67
CA THR A 59 -0.19 2.82 -3.55
C THR A 59 -0.23 2.43 -2.07
N TYR A 60 -1.28 1.74 -1.66
CA TYR A 60 -1.46 1.19 -0.33
C TYR A 60 -1.42 -0.33 -0.38
N VAL A 61 -0.88 -0.95 0.67
CA VAL A 61 -0.84 -2.40 0.83
C VAL A 61 -1.64 -2.73 2.08
N ILE A 62 -2.71 -3.49 1.93
CA ILE A 62 -3.66 -3.80 3.01
C ILE A 62 -3.55 -5.29 3.36
N GLY A 63 -3.07 -5.56 4.57
CA GLY A 63 -2.85 -6.91 5.07
C GLY A 63 -1.37 -7.30 5.05
N ARG A 64 -1.09 -8.53 5.47
CA ARG A 64 0.26 -9.09 5.47
C ARG A 64 0.19 -10.51 4.94
N ARG A 65 0.72 -10.72 3.74
CA ARG A 65 0.84 -12.08 3.20
C ARG A 65 1.96 -12.80 3.96
N GLY A 66 1.59 -13.63 4.94
CA GLY A 66 2.53 -14.54 5.59
C GLY A 66 2.99 -15.64 4.63
N VAL A 67 4.12 -16.28 4.94
CA VAL A 67 4.68 -17.42 4.19
C VAL A 67 3.69 -18.60 4.06
N ASP A 68 2.75 -18.72 4.98
CA ASP A 68 1.72 -19.76 4.95
C ASP A 68 0.53 -19.42 4.02
N ASN A 69 0.42 -18.16 3.58
CA ASN A 69 -0.70 -17.65 2.78
C ASN A 69 -0.45 -17.70 1.26
N VAL A 70 0.68 -18.26 0.81
CA VAL A 70 1.03 -18.31 -0.62
C VAL A 70 0.05 -19.19 -1.40
N PHE A 71 -0.53 -20.20 -0.76
CA PHE A 71 -1.49 -21.13 -1.37
C PHE A 71 -2.96 -20.64 -1.37
N PHE A 72 -3.28 -19.51 -0.73
CA PHE A 72 -4.68 -19.09 -0.50
C PHE A 72 -5.21 -18.04 -1.50
N GLY A 73 -4.67 -18.03 -2.72
CA GLY A 73 -5.07 -17.12 -3.80
C GLY A 73 -4.18 -15.89 -3.94
N LYS A 74 -4.27 -15.23 -5.09
CA LYS A 74 -3.50 -14.03 -5.43
C LYS A 74 -4.06 -12.78 -4.71
N PRO A 75 -3.23 -11.74 -4.50
CA PRO A 75 -3.70 -10.47 -4.00
C PRO A 75 -4.64 -9.81 -5.01
N ILE A 76 -5.57 -9.00 -4.52
CA ILE A 76 -6.52 -8.28 -5.37
C ILE A 76 -6.14 -6.80 -5.43
N GLY A 77 -6.08 -6.26 -6.64
CA GLY A 77 -5.92 -4.83 -6.87
C GLY A 77 -7.26 -4.11 -6.75
N VAL A 78 -7.24 -2.92 -6.18
CA VAL A 78 -8.36 -1.98 -6.19
C VAL A 78 -7.81 -0.62 -6.63
N VAL A 79 -8.48 0.02 -7.57
CA VAL A 79 -8.15 1.36 -8.04
C VAL A 79 -9.29 2.30 -7.69
N ILE A 80 -8.96 3.42 -7.06
CA ILE A 80 -9.87 4.55 -6.90
C ILE A 80 -9.33 5.69 -7.75
N ALA A 81 -10.11 6.16 -8.71
CA ALA A 81 -9.66 7.19 -9.66
C ALA A 81 -10.65 8.35 -9.76
N ASN A 82 -10.14 9.50 -10.21
CA ASN A 82 -10.93 10.66 -10.57
C ASN A 82 -10.86 10.86 -12.08
N ALA A 83 -11.99 10.70 -12.76
CA ALA A 83 -12.16 10.93 -14.19
C ALA A 83 -12.80 12.30 -14.49
N THR A 84 -13.13 13.09 -13.47
CA THR A 84 -13.66 14.44 -13.67
C THR A 84 -12.55 15.41 -14.11
N ALA A 85 -12.94 16.51 -14.73
CA ALA A 85 -12.02 17.58 -15.12
C ALA A 85 -11.55 18.44 -13.92
N SER A 86 -12.10 18.21 -12.72
CA SER A 86 -11.83 18.98 -11.51
C SER A 86 -11.24 18.11 -10.41
N LYS A 87 -10.70 18.74 -9.37
CA LYS A 87 -10.27 18.01 -8.18
C LYS A 87 -11.49 17.51 -7.39
N VAL A 88 -11.35 16.33 -6.78
CA VAL A 88 -12.41 15.71 -5.97
C VAL A 88 -11.88 15.39 -4.58
N GLU A 89 -12.61 15.80 -3.55
CA GLU A 89 -12.40 15.32 -2.18
C GLU A 89 -13.03 13.93 -2.04
N ALA A 90 -12.22 12.92 -1.77
CA ALA A 90 -12.63 11.53 -1.65
C ALA A 90 -12.31 10.99 -0.25
N GLU A 91 -13.31 10.45 0.43
CA GLU A 91 -13.16 9.68 1.65
C GLU A 91 -13.22 8.19 1.31
N ILE A 92 -12.19 7.45 1.72
CA ILE A 92 -11.99 6.05 1.39
C ILE A 92 -11.94 5.25 2.68
N LEU A 93 -12.85 4.29 2.80
CA LEU A 93 -12.91 3.35 3.92
C LEU A 93 -12.81 1.92 3.39
N ILE A 94 -11.75 1.22 3.79
CA ILE A 94 -11.55 -0.20 3.48
C ILE A 94 -11.69 -0.99 4.77
N GLU A 95 -12.69 -1.87 4.81
CA GLU A 95 -12.97 -2.76 5.91
C GLU A 95 -12.74 -4.22 5.51
N ARG A 96 -12.21 -4.99 6.46
CA ARG A 96 -12.07 -6.44 6.33
C ARG A 96 -13.06 -7.12 7.28
N TYR A 97 -13.81 -8.10 6.78
CA TYR A 97 -14.68 -8.93 7.61
C TYR A 97 -13.87 -10.05 8.27
N GLY A 98 -13.98 -10.18 9.59
CA GLY A 98 -13.34 -11.22 10.38
C GLY A 98 -13.94 -11.30 11.77
N ALA A 99 -13.87 -12.47 12.42
CA ALA A 99 -14.52 -12.70 13.73
C ALA A 99 -15.98 -12.18 13.78
N TYR A 100 -16.73 -12.44 12.71
CA TYR A 100 -18.13 -12.06 12.53
C TYR A 100 -18.44 -10.55 12.52
N ARG A 101 -17.43 -9.68 12.34
CA ARG A 101 -17.62 -8.22 12.26
C ARG A 101 -16.76 -7.58 11.17
N TRP A 102 -17.17 -6.39 10.74
CA TRP A 102 -16.33 -5.51 9.92
C TRP A 102 -15.32 -4.79 10.81
N THR A 103 -14.07 -4.71 10.36
CA THR A 103 -13.02 -3.95 11.05
C THR A 103 -12.32 -3.06 10.04
N PRO A 104 -12.22 -1.73 10.29
CA PRO A 104 -11.51 -0.83 9.40
C PRO A 104 -10.03 -1.21 9.32
N LYS A 105 -9.51 -1.19 8.10
CA LYS A 105 -8.09 -1.38 7.77
C LYS A 105 -7.46 -0.11 7.22
N LEU A 106 -8.28 0.72 6.58
CA LEU A 106 -7.93 2.06 6.16
C LEU A 106 -9.18 2.93 6.28
N GLU A 107 -8.99 4.15 6.79
CA GLU A 107 -9.96 5.23 6.73
C GLU A 107 -9.15 6.50 6.44
N SER A 108 -9.33 7.09 5.26
CA SER A 108 -8.50 8.21 4.81
C SER A 108 -9.26 9.15 3.89
N ARG A 109 -8.87 10.43 3.93
CA ARG A 109 -9.35 11.47 3.02
C ARG A 109 -8.25 11.88 2.05
N HIS A 110 -8.62 12.07 0.79
CA HIS A 110 -7.72 12.41 -0.31
C HIS A 110 -8.33 13.49 -1.19
N GLU A 111 -7.52 14.47 -1.58
CA GLU A 111 -7.83 15.34 -2.71
C GLU A 111 -7.26 14.68 -3.98
N LEU A 112 -8.13 14.12 -4.83
CA LEU A 112 -7.74 13.50 -6.10
C LEU A 112 -7.74 14.55 -7.20
N LYS A 113 -6.59 14.75 -7.84
CA LYS A 113 -6.47 15.64 -9.01
C LYS A 113 -7.26 15.08 -10.21
N PRO A 114 -7.57 15.91 -11.23
CA PRO A 114 -8.06 15.43 -12.51
C PRO A 114 -7.12 14.36 -13.07
N SER A 115 -7.69 13.28 -13.63
CA SER A 115 -6.92 12.15 -14.17
C SER A 115 -5.88 11.61 -13.18
N SER A 116 -6.28 11.35 -11.94
CA SER A 116 -5.41 10.75 -10.93
C SER A 116 -6.05 9.55 -10.25
N LYS A 117 -5.21 8.66 -9.69
CA LYS A 117 -5.65 7.43 -9.05
C LYS A 117 -4.82 7.04 -7.84
N ILE A 118 -5.46 6.31 -6.94
CA ILE A 118 -4.84 5.60 -5.82
C ILE A 118 -5.03 4.11 -6.04
N ARG A 119 -3.97 3.34 -5.80
CA ARG A 119 -3.99 1.88 -5.85
C ARG A 119 -4.01 1.30 -4.45
N PHE A 120 -4.76 0.21 -4.27
CA PHE A 120 -4.74 -0.60 -3.07
C PHE A 120 -4.50 -2.04 -3.46
N LEU A 121 -3.54 -2.69 -2.79
CA LEU A 121 -3.32 -4.12 -2.92
C LEU A 121 -3.86 -4.80 -1.67
N LEU A 122 -4.89 -5.63 -1.83
CA LEU A 122 -5.46 -6.43 -0.76
C LEU A 122 -4.73 -7.78 -0.72
N CYS A 123 -3.98 -8.03 0.36
CA CYS A 123 -3.07 -9.17 0.44
C CYS A 123 -3.65 -10.37 1.19
N ASP A 124 -4.60 -10.15 2.10
CA ASP A 124 -5.12 -11.22 2.97
C ASP A 124 -6.45 -11.75 2.42
N PRO A 125 -6.60 -13.03 2.07
CA PRO A 125 -7.87 -13.59 1.62
C PRO A 125 -8.98 -13.43 2.67
N ALA A 126 -9.96 -12.57 2.37
CA ALA A 126 -11.10 -12.28 3.23
C ALA A 126 -12.21 -11.61 2.43
N LYS A 127 -13.38 -11.46 3.06
CA LYS A 127 -14.39 -10.55 2.53
C LYS A 127 -13.98 -9.11 2.87
N TYR A 128 -13.95 -8.25 1.87
CA TYR A 128 -13.71 -6.81 2.03
C TYR A 128 -14.93 -5.99 1.64
N ARG A 129 -15.00 -4.79 2.19
CA ARG A 129 -15.92 -3.74 1.81
C ARG A 129 -15.12 -2.46 1.63
N ILE A 130 -15.22 -1.86 0.46
CA ILE A 130 -14.59 -0.58 0.11
C ILE A 130 -15.73 0.42 -0.07
N ARG A 131 -15.69 1.50 0.70
CA ARG A 131 -16.60 2.63 0.56
C ARG A 131 -15.81 3.83 0.05
N LEU A 132 -16.36 4.48 -0.97
CA LEU A 132 -15.86 5.71 -1.54
C LEU A 132 -16.97 6.75 -1.44
N SER A 133 -16.69 7.85 -0.74
CA SER A 133 -17.62 8.96 -0.60
C SER A 133 -16.96 10.23 -1.12
N THR A 134 -17.69 10.99 -1.92
CA THR A 134 -17.40 12.38 -2.31
C THR A 134 -18.45 13.27 -1.65
N PRO A 135 -18.38 14.62 -1.77
CA PRO A 135 -19.42 15.49 -1.23
C PRO A 135 -20.83 15.18 -1.75
N ASP A 136 -20.93 14.70 -2.99
CA ASP A 136 -22.21 14.55 -3.69
C ASP A 136 -22.63 13.08 -3.90
N HIS A 137 -21.68 12.14 -3.82
CA HIS A 137 -21.91 10.74 -4.17
C HIS A 137 -21.26 9.76 -3.18
N GLU A 138 -21.86 8.59 -3.01
CA GLU A 138 -21.27 7.47 -2.26
C GLU A 138 -21.45 6.17 -3.05
N ALA A 139 -20.43 5.31 -3.01
CA ALA A 139 -20.49 3.97 -3.55
C ALA A 139 -19.80 2.96 -2.63
N GLU A 140 -20.33 1.74 -2.63
CA GLU A 140 -19.77 0.60 -1.94
C GLU A 140 -19.41 -0.52 -2.93
N LYS A 141 -18.22 -1.09 -2.77
CA LYS A 141 -17.81 -2.34 -3.43
C LYS A 141 -17.51 -3.41 -2.40
N GLN A 142 -18.25 -4.52 -2.46
CA GLN A 142 -17.91 -5.72 -1.71
C GLN A 142 -17.04 -6.64 -2.57
N ILE A 143 -15.98 -7.17 -1.98
CA ILE A 143 -15.10 -8.18 -2.57
C ILE A 143 -15.22 -9.44 -1.73
N PRO A 144 -15.85 -10.51 -2.23
CA PRO A 144 -15.95 -11.78 -1.50
C PRO A 144 -14.57 -12.44 -1.35
N LYS A 145 -14.43 -13.26 -0.30
CA LYS A 145 -13.20 -14.05 -0.08
C LYS A 145 -12.88 -14.97 -1.26
N SER A 146 -13.90 -15.47 -1.96
CA SER A 146 -13.75 -16.33 -3.14
C SER A 146 -13.04 -15.66 -4.32
N ASP A 147 -12.94 -14.33 -4.33
CA ASP A 147 -12.23 -13.64 -5.41
C ASP A 147 -10.71 -13.76 -5.28
N PHE A 148 -10.22 -14.08 -4.08
CA PHE A 148 -8.82 -14.42 -3.85
C PHE A 148 -8.59 -15.86 -4.32
N ASP A 149 -8.53 -16.01 -5.64
CA ASP A 149 -8.28 -17.27 -6.32
C ASP A 149 -6.95 -17.23 -7.09
N CYS A 150 -6.71 -18.17 -8.01
CA CYS A 150 -5.46 -18.21 -8.76
C CYS A 150 -5.32 -17.09 -9.81
N ASN A 151 -6.38 -16.34 -10.09
CA ASN A 151 -6.42 -15.31 -11.12
C ASN A 151 -5.97 -13.95 -10.58
N ASP A 152 -5.26 -13.22 -11.42
CA ASP A 152 -5.06 -11.78 -11.22
C ASP A 152 -6.38 -11.04 -11.41
N LYS A 153 -6.76 -10.22 -10.42
CA LYS A 153 -8.00 -9.43 -10.41
C LYS A 153 -7.75 -8.00 -9.99
N VAL A 154 -8.41 -7.07 -10.67
CA VAL A 154 -8.45 -5.66 -10.30
C VAL A 154 -9.89 -5.16 -10.33
N TYR A 155 -10.29 -4.49 -9.25
CA TYR A 155 -11.53 -3.73 -9.15
C TYR A 155 -11.26 -2.23 -9.30
N SER A 156 -12.24 -1.48 -9.77
CA SER A 156 -12.17 -0.02 -9.84
C SER A 156 -13.43 0.65 -9.32
N LEU A 157 -13.25 1.79 -8.66
CA LEU A 157 -14.29 2.77 -8.36
C LEU A 157 -13.80 4.12 -8.92
N VAL A 158 -14.52 4.70 -9.87
CA VAL A 158 -14.07 5.90 -10.58
C VAL A 158 -15.10 7.00 -10.40
N VAL A 159 -14.67 8.13 -9.85
CA VAL A 159 -15.51 9.32 -9.74
C VAL A 159 -15.64 9.97 -11.12
N THR A 160 -16.87 10.21 -11.52
CA THR A 160 -17.29 10.86 -12.76
C THR A 160 -18.22 12.03 -12.42
N ASP A 161 -18.57 12.86 -13.40
CA ASP A 161 -19.50 13.97 -13.19
C ASP A 161 -20.93 13.48 -12.89
N ASP A 162 -21.27 12.24 -13.27
CA ASP A 162 -22.59 11.63 -13.08
C ASP A 162 -22.70 10.76 -11.80
N GLY A 163 -21.57 10.49 -11.13
CA GLY A 163 -21.53 9.62 -9.96
C GLY A 163 -20.24 8.79 -9.86
N ILE A 164 -20.33 7.61 -9.24
CA ILE A 164 -19.19 6.70 -9.07
C ILE A 164 -19.42 5.41 -9.87
N ASP A 165 -18.61 5.23 -10.91
CA ASP A 165 -18.64 4.05 -11.77
C ASP A 165 -17.79 2.91 -11.21
N GLN A 166 -18.30 1.69 -11.28
CA GLN A 166 -17.61 0.50 -10.80
C GLN A 166 -17.31 -0.46 -11.96
N SER A 167 -16.10 -1.03 -11.98
CA SER A 167 -15.72 -2.07 -12.93
C SER A 167 -14.76 -3.08 -12.33
N SER A 168 -14.49 -4.14 -13.08
CA SER A 168 -13.54 -5.18 -12.71
C SER A 168 -12.97 -5.88 -13.93
N ILE A 169 -11.73 -6.34 -13.80
CA ILE A 169 -11.07 -7.20 -14.78
C ILE A 169 -10.37 -8.34 -14.07
N SER A 170 -10.39 -9.52 -14.69
CA SER A 170 -9.79 -10.74 -14.18
C SER A 170 -9.11 -11.48 -15.32
N THR A 171 -7.97 -12.12 -15.05
CA THR A 171 -7.53 -13.23 -15.88
C THR A 171 -8.51 -14.40 -15.77
N THR A 172 -8.50 -15.30 -16.76
CA THR A 172 -9.28 -16.54 -16.73
C THR A 172 -8.34 -17.71 -16.92
N MET A 173 -7.85 -18.24 -15.81
CA MET A 173 -7.09 -19.48 -15.73
C MET A 173 -7.95 -20.53 -15.01
N GLY A 174 -7.82 -21.79 -15.44
CA GLY A 174 -8.38 -22.90 -14.68
C GLY A 174 -7.60 -23.06 -13.38
N CYS A 175 -8.21 -22.73 -12.25
CA CYS A 175 -7.60 -23.02 -10.95
C CYS A 175 -7.61 -24.54 -10.75
N GLY A 176 -6.43 -25.14 -10.67
CA GLY A 176 -6.27 -26.58 -10.43
C GLY A 176 -6.86 -27.00 -9.08
N PRO A 177 -7.04 -28.31 -8.84
CA PRO A 177 -7.48 -28.80 -7.53
C PRO A 177 -6.40 -28.45 -6.49
N PHE A 178 -6.77 -27.67 -5.48
CA PHE A 178 -5.94 -27.37 -4.31
C PHE A 178 -6.16 -28.43 -3.23
#